data_AF-A0A0L0UJ33-F1
#
_entry.id   AF-A0A0L0UJ33-F1
#
_cell.length_a   1.000
_cell.length_b   1.000
_cell.length_c   1.000
_cell.angle_alpha   90.00
_cell.angle_beta   90.00
_cell.angle_gamma   90.00
#
_symmetry.space_group_name_H-M   'P 1'
#
loop_
_entity.id
_entity.type
_entity.pdbx_description
1 polymer ?
#
loop_
_entity_poly.entity_id
_entity_poly.type
_entity_poly.pdbx_seq_one_letter_code
_entity_poly.pdbx_strand_id
1 'polypeptide(L)'
;MDRRPASHAGRYAGLLSAQRSVGAAPLAALDRAAKRRPDAGLVDPAASQGEYWMRSWKAWNLATFAWPELNKAARTLRDLPWYLWPTWPLALIAIWRWRAWLYSPHIWIATVMLACPAALLFFLDSPSDFDYVLLALPCAVLAAFSLPTLRRGVVNTLDWFAVMCFSLTAVTVWLGW
;
A
#
# COMPACT_ATOMS: atom_id res chain seq x y z
N MET A 1 19.01 -4.94 30.01
CA MET A 1 18.79 -5.54 28.69
C MET A 1 17.46 -5.00 28.16
N ASP A 2 17.43 -3.70 27.83
CA ASP A 2 16.21 -3.01 27.38
C ASP A 2 16.60 -2.16 26.17
N ARG A 3 16.45 -2.73 24.97
CA ARG A 3 16.59 -1.97 23.71
C ARG A 3 15.18 -1.64 23.25
N ARG A 4 14.58 -0.62 23.86
CA ARG A 4 13.39 0.03 23.29
C ARG A 4 13.80 0.70 21.98
N PRO A 5 13.19 0.38 20.83
CA PRO A 5 13.39 1.17 19.62
C PRO A 5 12.72 2.52 19.82
N ALA A 6 13.52 3.53 20.12
CA ALA A 6 13.09 4.92 20.14
C ALA A 6 12.76 5.42 18.72
N SER A 7 11.77 6.31 18.67
CA SER A 7 11.72 7.50 17.80
C SER A 7 11.36 7.39 16.31
N HIS A 8 10.41 6.55 15.90
CA HIS A 8 9.72 6.76 14.63
C HIS A 8 8.26 7.21 14.83
N ALA A 9 7.50 6.56 15.73
CA ALA A 9 6.11 6.91 16.01
C ALA A 9 5.87 8.37 16.44
N GLY A 10 6.82 9.01 17.13
CA GLY A 10 6.70 10.41 17.58
C GLY A 10 6.83 11.45 16.46
N ARG A 11 7.59 11.17 15.39
CA ARG A 11 7.76 12.09 14.24
C ARG A 11 6.50 12.16 13.38
N TYR A 12 5.82 11.02 13.19
CA TYR A 12 4.61 10.95 12.38
C TYR A 12 3.35 11.33 13.19
N ALA A 13 3.31 11.04 14.50
CA ALA A 13 2.22 11.48 15.36
C ALA A 13 2.11 13.01 15.42
N GLY A 14 3.24 13.73 15.48
CA GLY A 14 3.28 15.19 15.41
C GLY A 14 2.83 15.75 14.05
N LEU A 15 3.18 15.09 12.94
CA LEU A 15 2.75 15.48 11.60
C LEU A 15 1.28 15.16 11.33
N LEU A 16 0.75 14.05 11.86
CA LEU A 16 -0.66 13.66 11.73
C LEU A 16 -1.57 14.48 12.67
N SER A 17 -1.11 14.81 13.89
CA SER A 17 -1.82 15.73 14.78
C SER A 17 -1.73 17.17 14.26
N ALA A 18 -0.60 17.57 13.67
CA ALA A 18 -0.50 18.82 12.92
C ALA A 18 -1.50 18.76 11.76
N GLN A 19 -1.43 17.82 10.82
CA GLN A 19 -2.33 17.74 9.65
C GLN A 19 -3.82 17.70 10.00
N ARG A 20 -4.23 17.00 11.07
CA ARG A 20 -5.62 16.95 11.56
C ARG A 20 -6.08 18.23 12.24
N SER A 21 -5.19 19.00 12.89
CA SER A 21 -5.49 20.31 13.50
C SER A 21 -5.32 21.48 12.51
N VAL A 22 -4.47 21.28 11.50
CA VAL A 22 -4.05 22.22 10.46
C VAL A 22 -5.07 22.36 9.33
N GLY A 23 -5.93 21.37 9.08
CA GLY A 23 -6.99 21.55 8.08
C GLY A 23 -8.06 22.57 8.52
N ALA A 24 -8.39 22.62 9.82
CA ALA A 24 -9.55 23.36 10.31
C ALA A 24 -9.20 24.74 10.93
N ALA A 25 -8.07 24.84 11.65
CA ALA A 25 -7.69 26.05 12.35
C ALA A 25 -7.32 27.24 11.46
N PRO A 26 -6.51 27.10 10.39
CA PRO A 26 -6.15 28.23 9.52
C PRO A 26 -7.33 28.68 8.66
N LEU A 27 -8.20 27.77 8.18
CA LEU A 27 -9.43 28.15 7.45
C LEU A 27 -10.36 29.01 8.32
N ALA A 28 -10.60 28.60 9.56
CA ALA A 28 -11.45 29.36 10.49
C ALA A 28 -10.80 30.66 10.99
N ALA A 29 -9.47 30.75 11.00
CA ALA A 29 -8.75 31.97 11.34
C ALA A 29 -8.71 32.96 10.17
N LEU A 30 -8.58 32.45 8.94
CA LEU A 30 -8.58 33.24 7.70
C LEU A 30 -9.98 33.74 7.34
N ASP A 31 -11.03 32.93 7.57
CA ASP A 31 -12.43 33.35 7.45
C ASP A 31 -12.75 34.47 8.45
N ARG A 32 -12.31 34.33 9.72
CA ARG A 32 -12.45 35.37 10.73
C ARG A 32 -11.63 36.63 10.41
N ALA A 33 -10.46 36.50 9.79
CA ALA A 33 -9.63 37.63 9.38
C ALA A 33 -10.23 38.38 8.19
N ALA A 34 -10.75 37.66 7.19
CA ALA A 34 -11.45 38.21 6.03
C ALA A 34 -12.72 38.97 6.44
N LYS A 35 -13.46 38.46 7.44
CA LYS A 35 -14.65 39.12 7.98
C LYS A 35 -14.35 40.38 8.79
N ARG A 36 -13.10 40.59 9.24
CA ARG A 36 -12.70 41.69 10.13
C ARG A 36 -12.15 42.93 9.40
N ARG A 37 -11.76 42.83 8.13
CA ARG A 37 -11.21 43.94 7.34
C ARG A 37 -11.67 43.87 5.87
N PRO A 38 -12.84 44.45 5.54
CA PRO A 38 -13.36 44.46 4.17
C PRO A 38 -12.58 45.37 3.19
N ASP A 39 -11.65 46.19 3.71
CA ASP A 39 -10.94 47.28 3.04
C ASP A 39 -9.43 47.06 2.90
N ALA A 40 -8.89 45.98 3.49
CA ALA A 40 -7.49 45.58 3.31
C ALA A 40 -7.33 44.95 1.92
N GLY A 41 -6.84 45.75 0.95
CA GLY A 41 -6.72 45.36 -0.45
C GLY A 41 -6.06 44.00 -0.67
N LEU A 42 -6.71 43.16 -1.48
CA LEU A 42 -6.16 42.17 -2.42
C LEU A 42 -4.94 41.34 -1.98
N VAL A 43 -4.71 41.14 -0.69
CA VAL A 43 -3.86 40.03 -0.22
C VAL A 43 -4.75 38.81 -0.32
N ASP A 44 -4.79 38.18 -1.50
CA ASP A 44 -5.57 36.97 -1.75
C ASP A 44 -5.26 35.94 -0.65
N PRO A 45 -6.17 35.69 0.30
CA PRO A 45 -5.92 34.75 1.39
C PRO A 45 -5.66 33.35 0.84
N ALA A 46 -6.23 33.06 -0.33
CA ALA A 46 -5.99 31.87 -1.13
C ALA A 46 -4.52 31.68 -1.51
N ALA A 47 -3.78 32.75 -1.83
CA ALA A 47 -2.37 32.67 -2.20
C ALA A 47 -1.50 32.26 -1.01
N SER A 48 -1.76 32.81 0.18
CA SER A 48 -1.05 32.44 1.42
C SER A 48 -1.34 31.00 1.87
N GLN A 49 -2.56 30.51 1.67
CA GLN A 49 -2.93 29.12 1.95
C GLN A 49 -2.32 28.15 0.95
N GLY A 50 -2.26 28.53 -0.33
CA GLY A 50 -1.64 27.72 -1.39
C GLY A 50 -0.17 27.45 -1.10
N GLU A 51 0.58 28.45 -0.66
CA GLU A 51 1.99 28.28 -0.31
C GLU A 51 2.20 27.36 0.89
N TYR A 52 1.37 27.49 1.94
CA TYR A 52 1.40 26.61 3.09
C TYR A 52 1.11 25.15 2.74
N TRP A 53 0.04 24.92 1.96
CA TRP A 53 -0.36 23.57 1.52
C TRP A 53 0.71 22.96 0.63
N MET A 54 1.25 23.72 -0.32
CA MET A 54 2.31 23.27 -1.23
C MET A 54 3.58 22.88 -0.46
N ARG A 55 4.02 23.71 0.50
CA ARG A 55 5.19 23.42 1.34
C ARG A 55 4.95 22.18 2.21
N SER A 56 3.77 22.05 2.81
CA SER A 56 3.42 20.91 3.66
C SER A 56 3.31 19.61 2.85
N TRP A 57 2.64 19.64 1.69
CA TRP A 57 2.57 18.52 0.77
C TRP A 57 3.96 18.10 0.29
N LYS A 58 4.80 19.05 -0.13
CA LYS A 58 6.17 18.76 -0.58
C LYS A 58 7.00 18.13 0.54
N ALA A 59 6.94 18.69 1.75
CA ALA A 59 7.66 18.15 2.91
C ALA A 59 7.20 16.72 3.26
N TRP A 60 5.90 16.44 3.17
CA TRP A 60 5.36 15.10 3.38
C TRP A 60 5.84 14.11 2.31
N ASN A 61 5.78 14.47 1.01
CA ASN A 61 6.25 13.60 -0.07
C ASN A 61 7.75 13.29 0.04
N LEU A 62 8.56 14.31 0.35
CA LEU A 62 10.00 14.14 0.55
C LEU A 62 10.34 13.28 1.79
N ALA A 63 9.45 13.24 2.78
CA ALA A 63 9.63 12.41 3.97
C ALA A 63 9.15 10.95 3.75
N THR A 64 8.21 10.73 2.85
CA THR A 64 7.67 9.39 2.53
C THR A 64 8.63 8.58 1.66
N PHE A 65 9.33 9.21 0.74
CA PHE A 65 10.25 8.53 -0.19
C PHE A 65 11.70 8.62 0.29
N ALA A 66 12.35 7.46 0.38
CA ALA A 66 13.76 7.33 0.71
C ALA A 66 14.48 6.47 -0.32
N TRP A 67 15.80 6.53 -0.34
CA TRP A 67 16.60 5.62 -1.16
C TRP A 67 16.50 4.19 -0.61
N PRO A 68 16.43 3.17 -1.49
CA PRO A 68 16.35 1.78 -1.09
C PRO A 68 17.58 1.36 -0.29
N GLU A 69 17.38 1.10 1.00
CA GLU A 69 18.39 0.50 1.87
C GLU A 69 18.29 -1.03 1.83
N LEU A 70 19.43 -1.72 1.70
CA LEU A 70 19.46 -3.19 1.63
C LEU A 70 18.78 -3.87 2.83
N ASN A 71 18.95 -3.31 4.03
CA ASN A 71 18.33 -3.84 5.26
C ASN A 71 16.80 -3.72 5.24
N LYS A 72 16.26 -2.63 4.68
CA LYS A 72 14.81 -2.43 4.54
C LYS A 72 14.26 -3.34 3.44
N ALA A 73 14.94 -3.40 2.31
CA ALA A 73 14.59 -4.28 1.20
C ALA A 73 14.52 -5.76 1.62
N ALA A 74 15.48 -6.23 2.42
CA ALA A 74 15.49 -7.60 2.93
C ALA A 74 14.31 -7.89 3.88
N ARG A 75 13.92 -6.91 4.71
CA ARG A 75 12.72 -7.04 5.57
C ARG A 75 11.46 -7.11 4.72
N THR A 76 11.30 -6.19 3.76
CA THR A 76 10.18 -6.18 2.81
C THR A 76 10.08 -7.52 2.07
N LEU A 77 11.19 -8.06 1.56
CA LEU A 77 11.19 -9.37 0.88
C LEU A 77 10.82 -10.53 1.79
N ARG A 78 11.20 -10.48 3.08
CA ARG A 78 10.85 -11.51 4.07
C ARG A 78 9.36 -11.46 4.41
N ASP A 79 8.81 -10.26 4.47
CA ASP A 79 7.41 -10.05 4.89
C ASP A 79 6.44 -10.32 3.72
N LEU A 80 6.85 -10.06 2.45
CA LEU A 80 6.03 -10.31 1.25
C LEU A 80 5.40 -11.71 1.18
N PRO A 81 6.16 -12.82 1.30
CA PRO A 81 5.60 -14.18 1.23
C PRO A 81 4.50 -14.44 2.26
N TRP A 82 4.55 -13.73 3.40
CA TRP A 82 3.54 -13.86 4.45
C TRP A 82 2.26 -13.12 4.10
N TYR A 83 2.34 -11.91 3.55
CA TYR A 83 1.17 -11.14 3.11
C TYR A 83 0.53 -11.71 1.83
N LEU A 84 1.33 -12.29 0.94
CA LEU A 84 0.87 -12.84 -0.34
C LEU A 84 0.62 -14.35 -0.29
N TRP A 85 0.74 -14.97 0.88
CA TRP A 85 0.26 -16.33 1.05
C TRP A 85 -1.26 -16.38 0.82
N PRO A 86 -1.83 -17.31 0.01
CA PRO A 86 -1.24 -18.44 -0.73
C PRO A 86 -1.03 -18.17 -2.24
N THR A 87 -1.19 -16.92 -2.70
CA THR A 87 -1.22 -16.58 -4.13
C THR A 87 0.17 -16.42 -4.73
N TRP A 88 1.20 -16.09 -3.93
CA TRP A 88 2.56 -15.88 -4.41
C TRP A 88 3.19 -17.05 -5.20
N PRO A 89 3.06 -18.36 -4.84
CA PRO A 89 3.65 -19.42 -5.65
C PRO A 89 3.00 -19.52 -7.02
N LEU A 90 1.67 -19.35 -7.11
CA LEU A 90 0.94 -19.36 -8.37
C LEU A 90 1.29 -18.14 -9.23
N ALA A 91 1.47 -16.96 -8.60
CA ALA A 91 1.92 -15.77 -9.28
C ALA A 91 3.33 -15.93 -9.87
N LEU A 92 4.27 -16.54 -9.14
CA LEU A 92 5.60 -16.86 -9.67
C LEU A 92 5.55 -17.86 -10.83
N ILE A 93 4.72 -18.90 -10.71
CA ILE A 93 4.52 -19.88 -11.79
C ILE A 93 3.94 -19.20 -13.04
N ALA A 94 2.98 -18.29 -12.89
CA ALA A 94 2.49 -17.49 -14.01
C ALA A 94 3.63 -16.75 -14.70
N ILE A 95 4.38 -15.92 -13.98
CA ILE A 95 5.47 -15.12 -14.56
C ILE A 95 6.49 -16.03 -15.26
N TRP A 96 6.86 -17.16 -14.64
CA TRP A 96 7.80 -18.11 -15.22
C TRP A 96 7.30 -18.73 -16.52
N ARG A 97 6.03 -19.15 -16.58
CA ARG A 97 5.44 -19.78 -17.77
C ARG A 97 5.23 -18.81 -18.91
N TRP A 98 4.84 -17.58 -18.60
CA TRP A 98 4.55 -16.55 -19.58
C TRP A 98 5.79 -15.74 -19.98
N ARG A 99 7.00 -16.11 -19.52
CA ARG A 99 8.27 -15.41 -19.82
C ARG A 99 8.54 -15.19 -21.31
N ALA A 100 8.07 -16.08 -22.18
CA ALA A 100 8.27 -15.98 -23.62
C ALA A 100 7.20 -15.10 -24.31
N TRP A 101 6.11 -14.76 -23.61
CA TRP A 101 4.93 -14.05 -24.14
C TRP A 101 4.59 -12.82 -23.28
N LEU A 102 5.54 -12.27 -22.53
CA LEU A 102 5.33 -11.16 -21.59
C LEU A 102 4.79 -9.89 -22.27
N TYR A 103 5.08 -9.69 -23.55
CA TYR A 103 4.59 -8.55 -24.34
C TYR A 103 3.13 -8.70 -24.80
N SER A 104 2.48 -9.83 -24.53
CA SER A 104 1.05 -9.96 -24.78
C SER A 104 0.28 -9.03 -23.82
N PRO A 105 -0.66 -8.20 -24.31
CA PRO A 105 -1.29 -7.15 -23.51
C PRO A 105 -1.91 -7.62 -22.18
N HIS A 106 -2.49 -8.81 -22.17
CA HIS A 106 -3.18 -9.39 -21.01
C HIS A 106 -2.23 -9.80 -19.88
N ILE A 107 -1.02 -10.25 -20.19
CA ILE A 107 0.00 -10.56 -19.17
C ILE A 107 0.78 -9.31 -18.82
N TRP A 108 1.16 -8.50 -19.82
CA TRP A 108 1.91 -7.27 -19.60
C TRP A 108 1.26 -6.38 -18.56
N ILE A 109 -0.06 -6.14 -18.69
CA ILE A 109 -0.77 -5.26 -17.75
C ILE A 109 -0.79 -5.82 -16.32
N ALA A 110 -1.02 -7.12 -16.14
CA ALA A 110 -1.00 -7.77 -14.84
C ALA A 110 0.40 -7.75 -14.21
N THR A 111 1.43 -7.94 -15.02
CA THR A 111 2.83 -7.94 -14.56
C THR A 111 3.30 -6.55 -14.18
N VAL A 112 2.95 -5.52 -14.97
CA VAL A 112 3.23 -4.11 -14.64
C VAL A 112 2.45 -3.67 -13.40
N MET A 113 1.19 -4.10 -13.25
CA MET A 113 0.37 -3.80 -12.08
C MET A 113 0.92 -4.43 -10.80
N LEU A 114 1.69 -5.53 -10.89
CA LEU A 114 2.47 -6.06 -9.77
C LEU A 114 3.79 -5.31 -9.58
N ALA A 115 4.53 -5.10 -10.67
CA ALA A 115 5.88 -4.54 -10.63
C ALA A 115 5.91 -3.09 -10.13
N CYS A 116 4.92 -2.28 -10.48
CA CYS A 116 4.85 -0.86 -10.10
C CYS A 116 4.73 -0.66 -8.56
N PRO A 117 3.73 -1.25 -7.87
CA PRO A 117 3.65 -1.14 -6.40
C PRO A 117 4.76 -1.94 -5.70
N ALA A 118 5.25 -3.04 -6.27
CA ALA A 118 6.41 -3.75 -5.74
C ALA A 118 7.68 -2.89 -5.77
N ALA A 119 7.92 -2.17 -6.87
CA ALA A 119 9.00 -1.19 -6.94
C ALA A 119 8.79 -0.08 -5.92
N LEU A 120 7.57 0.47 -5.83
CA LEU A 120 7.21 1.53 -4.89
C LEU A 120 7.58 1.15 -3.44
N LEU A 121 7.29 -0.08 -2.99
CA LEU A 121 7.62 -0.57 -1.65
C LEU A 121 9.11 -0.42 -1.28
N PHE A 122 10.02 -0.51 -2.25
CA PHE A 122 11.46 -0.34 -1.98
C PHE A 122 11.87 1.13 -1.81
N PHE A 123 11.07 2.07 -2.30
CA PHE A 123 11.31 3.51 -2.19
C PHE A 123 10.57 4.15 -1.01
N LEU A 124 9.69 3.42 -0.31
CA LEU A 124 9.03 3.91 0.90
C LEU A 124 9.98 3.86 2.09
N ASP A 125 10.04 4.94 2.88
CA ASP A 125 10.81 4.97 4.12
C ASP A 125 10.23 4.01 5.17
N SER A 126 8.89 3.97 5.26
CA SER A 126 8.12 3.12 6.17
C SER A 126 6.89 2.56 5.45
N PRO A 127 6.98 1.38 4.80
CA PRO A 127 5.84 0.75 4.18
C PRO A 127 4.79 0.37 5.22
N SER A 128 3.53 0.68 4.93
CA SER A 128 2.38 0.35 5.77
C SER A 128 1.83 -1.03 5.43
N ASP A 129 1.08 -1.64 6.35
CA ASP A 129 0.38 -2.93 6.10
C ASP A 129 -0.50 -2.88 4.84
N PHE A 130 -1.11 -1.73 4.58
CA PHE A 130 -1.97 -1.52 3.42
C PHE A 130 -1.20 -1.60 2.10
N ASP A 131 0.04 -1.11 2.06
CA ASP A 131 0.87 -1.15 0.85
C ASP A 131 1.18 -2.60 0.44
N TYR A 132 1.39 -3.49 1.41
CA TYR A 132 1.57 -4.92 1.16
C TYR A 132 0.28 -5.60 0.69
N VAL A 133 -0.86 -5.28 1.32
CA VAL A 133 -2.16 -5.83 0.93
C VAL A 133 -2.54 -5.42 -0.49
N LEU A 134 -2.15 -4.21 -0.92
CA LEU A 134 -2.39 -3.73 -2.28
C LEU A 134 -1.74 -4.64 -3.35
N LEU A 135 -0.60 -5.27 -3.05
CA LEU A 135 0.06 -6.23 -3.95
C LEU A 135 -0.69 -7.56 -4.06
N ALA A 136 -1.56 -7.91 -3.11
CA ALA A 136 -2.32 -9.16 -3.16
C ALA A 136 -3.25 -9.21 -4.38
N LEU A 137 -3.81 -8.06 -4.79
CA LEU A 137 -4.70 -7.95 -5.94
C LEU A 137 -4.03 -8.32 -7.27
N PRO A 138 -2.93 -7.66 -7.72
CA PRO A 138 -2.25 -8.04 -8.94
C PRO A 138 -1.65 -9.46 -8.88
N CYS A 139 -1.22 -9.92 -7.70
CA CYS A 139 -0.77 -11.31 -7.53
C CYS A 139 -1.91 -12.33 -7.70
N ALA A 140 -3.12 -12.05 -7.20
CA ALA A 140 -4.28 -12.91 -7.42
C ALA A 140 -4.66 -12.96 -8.92
N VAL A 141 -4.59 -11.82 -9.63
CA VAL A 141 -4.82 -11.77 -11.08
C VAL A 141 -3.79 -12.61 -11.84
N LEU A 142 -2.51 -12.48 -11.52
CA LEU A 142 -1.44 -13.32 -12.10
C LEU A 142 -1.65 -14.81 -11.77
N ALA A 143 -2.01 -15.13 -10.53
CA ALA A 143 -2.31 -16.49 -10.12
C ALA A 143 -3.49 -17.08 -10.92
N ALA A 144 -4.54 -16.30 -11.18
CA ALA A 144 -5.67 -16.73 -12.00
C ALA A 144 -5.24 -17.05 -13.45
N PHE A 145 -4.34 -16.26 -14.04
CA PHE A 145 -3.78 -16.55 -15.36
C PHE A 145 -2.85 -17.78 -15.39
N SER A 146 -2.37 -18.26 -14.24
CA SER A 146 -1.68 -19.55 -14.18
C SER A 146 -2.64 -20.72 -14.31
N LEU A 147 -3.91 -20.61 -13.88
CA LEU A 147 -4.87 -21.71 -13.84
C LEU A 147 -5.03 -22.49 -15.15
N PRO A 148 -5.26 -21.87 -16.33
CA PRO A 148 -5.43 -22.61 -17.58
C PRO A 148 -4.15 -23.36 -18.00
N THR A 149 -3.03 -22.98 -17.40
CA THR A 149 -1.73 -23.56 -17.70
C THR A 149 -1.49 -24.81 -16.83
N LEU A 150 -2.04 -24.88 -15.60
CA LEU A 150 -1.78 -25.97 -14.65
C LEU A 150 -2.32 -27.34 -15.13
N ARG A 151 -1.66 -28.42 -14.69
CA ARG A 151 -2.16 -29.79 -14.91
C ARG A 151 -3.43 -30.00 -14.09
N ARG A 152 -4.37 -30.82 -14.59
CA ARG A 152 -5.63 -31.17 -13.91
C ARG A 152 -5.43 -31.60 -12.44
N GLY A 153 -4.34 -32.29 -12.13
CA GLY A 153 -4.03 -32.73 -10.76
C GLY A 153 -3.80 -31.58 -9.76
N VAL A 154 -3.15 -30.49 -10.18
CA VAL A 154 -2.90 -29.33 -9.29
C VAL A 154 -4.20 -28.57 -9.05
N VAL A 155 -5.01 -28.37 -10.09
CA VAL A 155 -6.31 -27.72 -9.98
C VAL A 155 -7.23 -28.51 -9.05
N ASN A 156 -7.29 -29.84 -9.19
CA ASN A 156 -8.06 -30.70 -8.29
C ASN A 156 -7.60 -30.59 -6.83
N THR A 157 -6.28 -30.51 -6.59
CA THR A 157 -5.75 -30.36 -5.22
C THR A 157 -6.12 -29.03 -4.60
N LEU A 158 -6.11 -27.94 -5.38
CA LEU A 158 -6.54 -26.61 -4.92
C LEU A 158 -8.04 -26.59 -4.57
N ASP A 159 -8.87 -27.25 -5.37
CA ASP A 159 -10.30 -27.38 -5.12
C ASP A 159 -10.59 -28.15 -3.83
N TRP A 160 -9.95 -29.31 -3.64
CA TRP A 160 -10.06 -30.07 -2.39
C TRP A 160 -9.55 -29.30 -1.18
N PHE A 161 -8.45 -28.56 -1.31
CA PHE A 161 -7.95 -27.69 -0.24
C PHE A 161 -8.99 -26.62 0.14
N ALA A 162 -9.59 -25.95 -0.85
CA ALA A 162 -10.63 -24.96 -0.62
C ALA A 162 -11.83 -25.60 0.11
N VAL A 163 -12.31 -26.77 -0.35
CA VAL A 163 -13.40 -27.51 0.30
C VAL A 163 -13.08 -27.78 1.78
N MET A 164 -11.88 -28.30 2.09
CA MET A 164 -11.49 -28.60 3.48
C MET A 164 -11.42 -27.33 4.35
N CYS A 165 -10.86 -26.23 3.86
CA CYS A 165 -10.80 -24.96 4.57
C CYS A 165 -12.19 -24.36 4.83
N PHE A 166 -13.05 -24.35 3.81
CA PHE A 166 -14.42 -23.85 3.95
C PHE A 166 -15.25 -24.71 4.90
N SER A 167 -15.15 -26.04 4.80
CA SER A 167 -15.81 -26.96 5.73
C SER A 167 -15.34 -26.75 7.17
N LEU A 168 -14.03 -26.64 7.41
CA LEU A 168 -13.49 -26.38 8.75
C LEU A 168 -13.99 -25.04 9.32
N THR A 169 -14.01 -24.00 8.50
CA THR A 169 -14.51 -22.67 8.90
C THR A 169 -16.00 -22.72 9.24
N ALA A 170 -16.81 -23.39 8.42
CA ALA A 170 -18.23 -23.56 8.67
C ALA A 170 -18.51 -24.32 9.98
N VAL A 171 -17.77 -25.42 10.23
CA VAL A 171 -17.87 -26.17 11.50
C VAL A 171 -17.44 -25.31 12.69
N THR A 172 -16.39 -24.51 12.55
CA THR A 172 -15.91 -23.62 13.63
C THR A 172 -16.94 -22.55 13.97
N VAL A 173 -17.57 -21.94 12.96
CA VAL A 173 -18.66 -20.98 13.15
C VAL A 173 -19.87 -21.65 13.80
N TRP A 174 -20.20 -22.88 13.41
CA TRP A 174 -21.29 -23.66 14.02
C TRP A 174 -21.05 -23.95 15.50
N LEU A 175 -19.83 -24.34 15.88
CA LEU A 175 -19.47 -24.62 17.28
C LEU A 175 -19.36 -23.36 18.15
N GLY A 176 -19.09 -22.21 17.52
CA GLY A 176 -19.00 -20.92 18.22
C GLY A 176 -20.34 -20.23 18.43
N TRP A 177 -21.43 -20.74 17.84
CA TRP A 177 -22.81 -20.31 18.07
C TRP A 177 -23.46 -21.13 19.17
#